data_AF-A0A0S8HVL8-F1
#
_entry.id   AF-A0A0S8HVL8-F1
#
_cell.length_a   1.000
_cell.length_b   1.000
_cell.length_c   1.000
_cell.angle_alpha   90.00
_cell.angle_beta   90.00
_cell.angle_gamma   90.00
#
_symmetry.space_group_name_H-M   'P 1'
#
loop_
_entity.id
_entity.type
_entity.pdbx_description
1 polymer ?
#
loop_
_entity_poly.entity_id
_entity_poly.type
_entity_poly.pdbx_seq_one_letter_code
_entity_poly.pdbx_strand_id
1 'polypeptide(L)' 'MILTDQQIRETSKRDDIFIEPFSDKQVQPATYDLRVGNQGATTSTKKIVDIKEKGYISLEPG' A
#
# COMPACT_ATOMS: atom_id res chain seq x y z
N MET A 1 14.94 1.30 -14.51
CA MET A 1 13.87 1.14 -15.52
C MET A 1 12.56 0.95 -14.78
N ILE A 2 11.48 1.61 -15.19
CA ILE A 2 10.15 1.42 -14.59
C ILE A 2 9.48 0.25 -15.31
N LEU A 3 8.81 -0.62 -14.55
CA LEU A 3 8.08 -1.77 -15.10
C LEU A 3 6.77 -1.32 -15.72
N THR A 4 6.39 -1.91 -16.85
CA THR A 4 5.04 -1.77 -17.39
C THR A 4 4.04 -2.57 -16.57
N ASP A 5 2.75 -2.27 -16.73
CA ASP A 5 1.65 -3.02 -16.12
C ASP A 5 1.73 -4.55 -16.39
N GLN A 6 2.09 -4.95 -17.61
CA GLN A 6 2.31 -6.37 -17.94
C GLN A 6 3.46 -6.96 -17.14
N GLN A 7 4.59 -6.25 -17.07
CA GLN A 7 5.76 -6.70 -16.32
C GLN A 7 5.47 -6.78 -14.81
N ILE A 8 4.68 -5.86 -14.26
CA ILE A 8 4.24 -5.91 -12.85
C ILE A 8 3.44 -7.19 -12.58
N ARG A 9 2.49 -7.54 -13.46
CA ARG A 9 1.70 -8.77 -13.31
C ARG A 9 2.55 -10.03 -13.45
N GLU A 10 3.47 -10.07 -14.40
CA GLU A 10 4.35 -11.22 -14.63
C GLU A 10 5.32 -11.43 -13.47
N THR A 11 5.98 -10.36 -13.02
CA THR A 11 6.92 -10.42 -11.88
C THR A 11 6.22 -10.83 -10.59
N SER A 12 4.99 -10.37 -10.34
CA SER A 12 4.20 -10.84 -9.19
C SER A 12 3.82 -12.32 -9.29
N LYS A 13 3.53 -12.85 -10.49
CA LYS A 13 3.21 -14.27 -10.69
C LYS A 13 4.42 -15.21 -10.59
N ARG A 14 5.62 -14.68 -10.88
CA ARG A 14 6.88 -15.42 -10.79
C ARG A 14 7.49 -15.35 -9.38
N ASP A 15 6.83 -14.71 -8.43
CA ASP A 15 7.34 -14.42 -7.09
C ASP A 15 8.67 -13.63 -7.08
N ASP A 16 8.98 -12.92 -8.18
CA ASP A 16 10.11 -11.98 -8.22
C ASP A 16 9.83 -10.75 -7.33
N ILE A 17 8.54 -10.38 -7.21
CA ILE A 17 8.02 -9.33 -6.34
C ILE A 17 6.81 -9.91 -5.59
N PHE A 18 6.82 -9.79 -4.27
CA PHE A 18 5.74 -10.28 -3.43
C PHE A 18 4.82 -9.14 -2.99
N ILE A 19 3.55 -9.19 -3.40
CA ILE A 19 2.50 -8.26 -2.98
C ILE A 19 1.33 -9.11 -2.53
N GLU A 20 1.00 -9.06 -1.23
CA GLU A 20 -0.11 -9.83 -0.67
C GLU A 20 -1.04 -8.92 0.15
N PRO A 21 -2.34 -8.84 -0.22
CA PRO A 21 -2.97 -9.42 -1.41
C PRO A 21 -2.64 -8.64 -2.70
N PHE A 22 -2.40 -9.35 -3.81
CA PHE A 22 -2.29 -8.74 -5.14
C PHE A 22 -3.69 -8.50 -5.73
N SER A 23 -3.89 -7.34 -6.37
CA SER A 23 -5.14 -6.95 -7.02
C SER A 23 -4.86 -6.33 -8.38
N ASP A 24 -5.34 -6.96 -9.44
CA ASP A 24 -5.25 -6.42 -10.81
C ASP A 24 -5.88 -5.03 -10.96
N LYS A 25 -6.84 -4.67 -10.09
CA LYS A 25 -7.50 -3.36 -10.09
C LYS A 25 -6.58 -2.22 -9.63
N GLN A 26 -5.47 -2.54 -8.98
CA GLN A 26 -4.48 -1.58 -8.48
C GLN A 26 -3.28 -1.43 -9.41
N VAL A 27 -3.20 -2.24 -10.46
CA VAL A 27 -2.16 -2.12 -11.48
C VAL A 27 -2.48 -0.93 -12.38
N GLN A 28 -1.53 -0.01 -12.49
CA GLN A 28 -1.55 1.15 -13.38
C GLN A 28 -0.55 0.93 -14.53
N PRO A 29 -0.51 1.79 -15.58
CA PRO A 29 0.35 1.57 -16.75
C PRO A 29 1.82 1.32 -16.44
N ALA A 30 2.33 1.89 -15.34
CA ALA A 30 3.71 1.72 -14.90
C ALA A 30 3.89 1.84 -13.37
N THR A 31 2.80 1.66 -12.60
CA THR A 31 2.81 1.77 -11.13
C THR A 31 1.81 0.78 -10.52
N TYR A 32 1.83 0.64 -9.19
CA TYR A 32 0.85 -0.15 -8.44
C TYR A 32 0.37 0.65 -7.23
N ASP A 33 -0.94 0.81 -7.08
CA ASP A 33 -1.53 1.62 -6.00
C ASP A 33 -1.72 0.80 -4.72
N LEU A 34 -0.87 1.01 -3.72
CA LEU A 34 -1.02 0.38 -2.41
C LEU A 34 -2.16 1.01 -1.59
N ARG A 35 -2.72 0.21 -0.66
CA ARG A 35 -3.76 0.67 0.27
C ARG A 35 -3.19 0.83 1.67
N VAL A 36 -3.76 1.77 2.43
CA VAL A 36 -3.48 1.93 3.85
C VAL A 36 -3.92 0.67 4.59
N GLY A 37 -3.04 0.14 5.43
CA GLY A 37 -3.31 -1.02 6.27
C GLY A 37 -4.17 -0.71 7.49
N ASN A 38 -4.37 -1.70 8.34
CA ASN A 38 -5.24 -1.57 9.52
C ASN A 38 -4.65 -0.70 10.64
N GLN A 39 -3.36 -0.40 10.58
CA GLN A 39 -2.64 0.30 11.64
C GLN A 39 -1.87 1.49 11.10
N GLY A 40 -1.80 2.55 11.89
CA GLY A 40 -0.96 3.71 11.63
C GLY A 40 -0.46 4.33 12.92
N ALA A 41 0.50 5.23 12.82
CA ALA A 41 1.01 5.97 13.97
C ALA A 41 1.41 7.38 13.54
N THR A 42 1.28 8.34 14.46
CA THR A 42 1.86 9.68 14.28
C THR A 42 3.08 9.83 15.18
N THR A 43 4.08 10.57 14.71
CA THR A 43 5.31 10.84 15.48
C THR A 43 5.02 11.65 16.75
N SER A 44 4.00 12.51 16.71
CA SER A 44 3.59 13.37 17.83
C SER A 44 3.00 12.58 19.00
N THR A 45 2.15 11.59 18.74
CA THR A 45 1.45 10.85 19.80
C THR A 45 2.16 9.56 20.22
N LYS A 46 3.12 9.07 19.41
CA LYS A 46 3.85 7.79 19.62
C LYS A 46 2.92 6.59 19.92
N LYS A 47 1.65 6.68 19.52
CA LYS A 47 0.65 5.63 19.73
C LYS A 47 0.29 5.00 18.40
N ILE A 48 0.21 3.67 18.40
CA ILE A 48 -0.38 2.91 17.30
C ILE A 48 -1.89 3.11 17.37
N VAL A 49 -2.47 3.52 16.25
CA VAL A 49 -3.90 3.68 16.05
C VAL A 49 -4.38 2.54 15.17
N ASP A 50 -5.43 1.85 15.61
CA ASP A 50 -6.20 0.96 14.75
C ASP A 50 -7.09 1.79 13.82
N ILE A 51 -6.69 1.87 12.55
CA ILE A 51 -7.38 2.59 11.48
C ILE A 51 -8.64 1.83 11.07
N LYS A 52 -8.63 0.50 11.17
CA LYS A 52 -9.79 -0.31 10.80
C LYS A 52 -10.96 -0.04 11.75
N GLU A 53 -10.70 0.14 13.04
CA GLU A 53 -11.72 0.49 14.03
C GLU A 53 -12.09 1.97 13.99
N LYS A 54 -11.11 2.89 13.89
CA LYS A 54 -11.39 4.34 13.92
C LYS A 54 -11.84 4.93 12.58
N GLY A 55 -11.58 4.24 11.48
CA GLY A 55 -11.86 4.67 10.11
C GLY A 55 -10.86 5.66 9.52
N TYR A 56 -10.03 6.33 10.34
CA TYR A 56 -9.04 7.31 9.89
C TYR A 56 -7.92 7.53 10.92
N ILE A 57 -6.89 8.26 10.50
CA ILE A 57 -5.85 8.84 11.35
C ILE A 57 -5.82 10.35 11.11
N SER A 58 -5.85 11.16 12.17
CA SER A 58 -5.66 12.60 12.05
C SER A 58 -4.17 12.90 12.00
N LEU A 59 -3.75 13.66 11.01
CA LEU A 59 -2.41 14.23 10.91
C LEU A 59 -2.52 15.71 11.21
N GLU A 60 -2.15 16.10 12.42
CA GLU A 60 -2.07 17.51 12.76
C GLU A 60 -0.89 18.15 12.01
N PRO A 61 -1.07 19.37 11.46
CA PRO A 61 0.04 20.11 10.87
C PRO A 61 1.12 20.34 11.94
N GLY A 62 2.37 20.18 11.54
CA GLY A 62 3.55 20.51 12.33
C GLY A 62 3.99 21.94 12.08
#